data_AF-A0AAW6AX09-F1
#
_entry.id   AF-A0AAW6AX09-F1
#
_cell.length_a   1.000
_cell.length_b   1.000
_cell.length_c   1.000
_cell.angle_alpha   90.00
_cell.angle_beta   90.00
_cell.angle_gamma   90.00
#
_symmetry.space_group_name_H-M   'P 1'
#
loop_
_entity.id
_entity.type
_entity.pdbx_description
1 polymer ?
#
loop_
_entity_poly.entity_id
_entity_poly.type
_entity_poly.pdbx_seq_one_letter_code
_entity_poly.pdbx_strand_id
1 'polypeptide(L)'
;MKIKVNYCYSFLLVIVPIICNYRIFPIPLLYAFFLLGLILCIDEVWNGGRASGINSGFLLFILCAIITSISVQIAGLDISLRVFVIRITLLVLFFINVFIYAFNVVDFEYIYKLYRNICLALTALIIFQYFLSLIGHPVSFIFPDLSVTTGDKLPTNFYRIQQVNSGRFSTFFLEPAHQAQYILPCLGLLLVYDAEDISYSKRLLFAIALSIGLVATTSMQGILGALIIWGYYAFTILKGRNKKKLQYLFLLIPIFIVGMYCLYQQPIIREQFQKKIMSLLDLNTGFNTSMYLRVKIGWDCYKDSNWIYKLFGCGYSNAGHYLTQTGIGYHYYADANQIGYMSGASKLFVEFGLIGVVLLVFGIIKQSILFKDKTINVIFLSWLILLFTSDCFDGWVTMLPLTFIFSRSLILRKSIYT
;
A
#
# COMPACT_ATOMS: atom_id res chain seq x y z
N MET A 1 18.81 -24.36 10.59
CA MET A 1 18.62 -23.01 11.18
C MET A 1 18.05 -22.01 10.15
N LYS A 2 18.64 -21.89 8.95
CA LYS A 2 18.21 -20.95 7.89
C LYS A 2 16.69 -20.96 7.58
N ILE A 3 16.08 -22.14 7.44
CA ILE A 3 14.62 -22.27 7.19
C ILE A 3 13.79 -21.53 8.25
N LYS A 4 14.17 -21.62 9.53
CA LYS A 4 13.45 -20.92 10.62
C LYS A 4 13.58 -19.40 10.50
N VAL A 5 14.76 -18.91 10.13
CA VAL A 5 15.03 -17.47 9.96
C VAL A 5 14.18 -16.89 8.82
N ASN A 6 14.06 -17.61 7.70
CA ASN A 6 13.25 -17.18 6.56
C ASN A 6 11.76 -17.11 6.90
N TYR A 7 11.25 -18.05 7.71
CA TYR A 7 9.88 -17.99 8.20
C TYR A 7 9.65 -16.84 9.17
N CYS A 8 10.59 -16.56 10.07
CA CYS A 8 10.52 -15.38 10.94
C CYS A 8 10.52 -14.08 10.13
N TYR A 9 11.38 -13.95 9.13
CA TYR A 9 11.40 -12.78 8.23
C TYR A 9 10.08 -12.63 7.47
N SER A 10 9.57 -13.72 6.90
CA SER A 10 8.28 -13.72 6.19
C SER A 10 7.12 -13.35 7.12
N PHE A 11 7.16 -13.79 8.38
CA PHE A 11 6.18 -13.40 9.39
C PHE A 11 6.25 -11.91 9.70
N LEU A 12 7.46 -11.39 9.95
CA LEU A 12 7.68 -9.97 10.17
C LEU A 12 7.23 -9.14 8.97
N LEU A 13 7.54 -9.55 7.74
CA LEU A 13 7.13 -8.85 6.53
C LEU A 13 5.61 -8.64 6.45
N VAL A 14 4.82 -9.62 6.90
CA VAL A 14 3.35 -9.54 6.92
C VAL A 14 2.82 -8.72 8.10
N ILE A 15 3.48 -8.75 9.25
CA ILE A 15 3.03 -8.11 10.50
C ILE A 15 3.53 -6.66 10.66
N VAL A 16 4.68 -6.32 10.09
CA VAL A 16 5.30 -4.98 10.09
C VAL A 16 4.30 -3.89 9.67
N PRO A 17 3.49 -4.05 8.60
CA PRO A 17 2.39 -3.14 8.27
C PRO A 17 1.44 -2.77 9.41
N ILE A 18 1.18 -3.71 10.32
CA ILE A 18 0.27 -3.53 11.44
C ILE A 18 1.00 -2.80 12.57
N ILE A 19 2.18 -3.29 12.94
CA ILE A 19 2.92 -2.79 14.11
C ILE A 19 3.57 -1.42 13.84
N CYS A 20 3.96 -1.10 12.60
CA CYS A 20 4.64 0.16 12.27
C CYS A 20 3.78 1.41 12.46
N ASN A 21 2.47 1.26 12.71
CA ASN A 21 1.61 2.35 13.15
C ASN A 21 2.03 2.90 14.53
N TYR A 22 2.71 2.07 15.33
CA TYR A 22 3.05 2.35 16.72
C TYR A 22 4.55 2.52 16.90
N ARG A 23 4.92 3.53 17.69
CA ARG A 23 6.28 3.75 18.13
C ARG A 23 6.51 3.00 19.44
N ILE A 24 6.92 1.73 19.34
CA ILE A 24 7.27 0.87 20.48
C ILE A 24 8.68 1.18 21.00
N PHE A 25 9.59 1.57 20.11
CA PHE A 25 10.97 1.90 20.42
C PHE A 25 11.30 3.34 19.99
N PRO A 26 12.41 3.93 20.47
CA PRO A 26 12.87 5.23 19.99
C PRO A 26 13.07 5.28 18.47
N ILE A 27 13.40 4.13 17.86
CA ILE A 27 13.57 3.94 16.43
C ILE A 27 12.29 3.30 15.85
N PRO A 28 11.75 3.83 14.72
CA PRO A 28 10.64 3.20 14.02
C PRO A 28 10.92 1.73 13.70
N LEU A 29 9.96 0.85 13.99
CA LEU A 29 10.11 -0.60 13.77
C LEU A 29 10.41 -0.95 12.31
N LEU A 30 9.90 -0.14 11.37
CA LEU A 30 10.19 -0.29 9.94
C LEU A 30 11.70 -0.22 9.65
N TYR A 31 12.43 0.66 10.34
CA TYR A 31 13.87 0.80 10.15
C TYR A 31 14.63 -0.38 10.75
N ALA A 32 14.17 -0.89 11.90
CA ALA A 32 14.72 -2.12 12.47
C ALA A 32 14.50 -3.32 11.54
N PHE A 33 13.32 -3.42 10.91
CA PHE A 33 13.03 -4.44 9.91
C PHE A 33 13.95 -4.31 8.69
N PHE A 34 14.17 -3.09 8.21
CA PHE A 34 15.10 -2.85 7.11
C PHE A 34 16.55 -3.24 7.43
N LEU A 35 17.03 -2.94 8.64
CA LEU A 35 18.34 -3.37 9.10
C LEU A 35 18.43 -4.90 9.21
N LEU A 36 17.39 -5.57 9.70
CA LEU A 36 17.33 -7.03 9.74
C LEU A 36 17.49 -7.62 8.33
N GLY A 37 16.74 -7.14 7.33
CA GLY A 37 16.90 -7.65 5.97
C GLY A 37 18.28 -7.39 5.36
N LEU A 38 18.95 -6.28 5.72
CA LEU A 38 20.35 -6.06 5.33
C LEU A 38 21.29 -7.11 5.97
N ILE A 39 21.17 -7.34 7.28
CA ILE A 39 22.01 -8.32 8.00
C ILE A 39 21.83 -9.71 7.38
N LEU A 40 20.59 -10.10 7.11
CA LEU A 40 20.28 -11.39 6.50
C LEU A 40 20.77 -11.48 5.04
N CYS A 41 20.75 -10.37 4.30
CA CYS A 41 21.33 -10.30 2.96
C CYS A 41 22.85 -10.51 3.00
N ILE A 42 23.55 -9.88 3.96
CA ILE A 42 25.00 -10.03 4.13
C ILE A 42 25.34 -11.48 4.51
N ASP A 43 24.61 -12.06 5.48
CA ASP A 43 24.80 -13.46 5.89
C ASP A 43 24.61 -14.43 4.70
N GLU A 44 23.60 -14.21 3.87
CA GLU A 44 23.37 -15.08 2.70
C GLU A 44 24.51 -14.97 1.67
N VAL A 45 25.00 -13.75 1.39
CA VAL A 45 26.14 -13.53 0.48
C VAL A 45 27.43 -14.13 1.05
N TRP A 46 27.69 -13.93 2.35
CA TRP A 46 28.89 -14.45 3.02
C TRP A 46 28.95 -15.98 2.99
N ASN A 47 27.80 -16.64 3.13
CA ASN A 47 27.69 -18.10 3.09
C ASN A 47 27.64 -18.67 1.65
N GLY A 48 28.10 -17.93 0.64
CA GLY A 48 28.18 -18.36 -0.75
C GLY A 48 26.83 -18.38 -1.48
N GLY A 49 25.78 -17.83 -0.88
CA GLY A 49 24.50 -17.61 -1.54
C GLY A 49 24.67 -16.63 -2.69
N ARG A 50 24.19 -17.00 -3.88
CA ARG A 50 24.13 -16.05 -5.00
C ARG A 50 22.95 -15.13 -4.76
N ALA A 51 23.19 -13.82 -4.68
CA ALA A 51 22.15 -12.81 -4.86
C ALA A 51 21.65 -12.91 -6.30
N SER A 52 20.71 -13.83 -6.55
CA SER A 52 20.25 -14.09 -7.92
C SER A 52 19.54 -12.87 -8.49
N GLY A 53 20.04 -12.43 -9.65
CA GLY A 53 19.29 -11.68 -10.66
C GLY A 53 18.66 -10.38 -10.21
N ILE A 54 19.45 -9.45 -9.63
CA ILE A 54 19.01 -8.05 -9.47
C ILE A 54 18.53 -7.55 -10.83
N ASN A 55 17.27 -7.14 -10.91
CA ASN A 55 16.73 -6.58 -12.14
C ASN A 55 17.41 -5.24 -12.42
N SER A 56 18.14 -5.16 -13.52
CA SER A 56 18.92 -3.98 -13.93
C SER A 56 18.06 -2.72 -14.02
N GLY A 57 16.79 -2.84 -14.38
CA GLY A 57 15.86 -1.69 -14.40
C GLY A 57 15.67 -1.06 -13.02
N PHE A 58 15.64 -1.86 -11.96
CA PHE A 58 15.53 -1.30 -10.60
C PHE A 58 16.85 -0.74 -10.08
N LEU A 59 17.97 -1.37 -10.43
CA LEU A 59 19.28 -0.81 -10.09
C LEU A 59 19.46 0.57 -10.75
N LEU A 60 19.05 0.70 -12.02
CA LEU A 60 18.99 1.99 -12.72
C LEU A 60 18.04 2.97 -12.04
N PHE A 61 16.87 2.53 -11.57
CA PHE A 61 15.96 3.39 -10.82
C PHE A 61 16.58 3.94 -9.53
N ILE A 62 17.25 3.12 -8.72
CA ILE A 62 17.92 3.60 -7.50
C ILE A 62 19.06 4.54 -7.84
N LEU A 63 19.89 4.19 -8.82
CA LEU A 63 21.00 5.05 -9.23
C LEU A 63 20.46 6.40 -9.67
N CYS A 64 19.39 6.42 -10.47
CA CYS A 64 18.68 7.64 -10.84
C CYS A 64 18.21 8.41 -9.60
N ALA A 65 17.52 7.74 -8.65
CA ALA A 65 17.05 8.36 -7.42
C ALA A 65 18.16 8.97 -6.55
N ILE A 66 19.29 8.26 -6.41
CA ILE A 66 20.45 8.75 -5.64
C ILE A 66 21.08 9.95 -6.34
N ILE A 67 21.32 9.85 -7.65
CA ILE A 67 21.92 10.91 -8.45
C ILE A 67 21.04 12.17 -8.38
N THR A 68 19.73 12.05 -8.61
CA THR A 68 18.83 13.21 -8.58
C THR A 68 18.77 13.84 -7.19
N SER A 69 18.75 13.04 -6.14
CA SER A 69 18.78 13.55 -4.77
C SER A 69 20.10 14.30 -4.46
N ILE A 70 21.25 13.76 -4.87
CA ILE A 70 22.55 14.43 -4.72
C ILE A 70 22.58 15.73 -5.53
N SER A 71 22.14 15.71 -6.78
CA SER A 71 22.11 16.89 -7.66
C SER A 71 21.27 18.01 -7.06
N VAL A 72 20.11 17.69 -6.48
CA VAL A 72 19.24 18.69 -5.84
C VAL A 72 19.86 19.25 -4.57
N GLN A 73 20.53 18.41 -3.77
CA GLN A 73 21.28 18.87 -2.60
C GLN A 73 22.39 19.86 -3.00
N ILE A 74 23.14 19.57 -4.06
CA ILE A 74 24.20 20.45 -4.59
C ILE A 74 23.61 21.75 -5.16
N ALA A 75 22.42 21.70 -5.76
CA ALA A 75 21.73 22.86 -6.32
C ALA A 75 21.20 23.86 -5.26
N GLY A 76 21.49 23.65 -3.97
CA GLY A 76 21.18 24.61 -2.91
C GLY A 76 19.85 24.35 -2.20
N LEU A 77 19.40 23.09 -2.17
CA LEU A 77 18.27 22.71 -1.34
C LEU A 77 18.68 22.72 0.14
N ASP A 78 17.99 23.50 0.98
CA ASP A 78 18.34 23.70 2.40
C ASP A 78 17.91 22.50 3.26
N ILE A 79 18.59 21.38 3.05
CA ILE A 79 18.47 20.17 3.87
C ILE A 79 19.82 19.92 4.55
N SER A 80 19.78 19.70 5.87
CA SER A 80 20.97 19.28 6.59
C SER A 80 21.53 17.95 6.05
N LEU A 81 22.85 17.86 5.90
CA LEU A 81 23.55 16.66 5.40
C LEU A 81 23.12 15.38 6.17
N ARG A 82 22.88 15.51 7.48
CA ARG A 82 22.41 14.39 8.32
C ARG A 82 21.06 13.84 7.84
N VAL A 83 20.07 14.70 7.59
CA VAL A 83 18.74 14.27 7.12
C VAL A 83 18.83 13.65 5.73
N PHE A 84 19.63 14.26 4.85
CA PHE A 84 19.90 13.73 3.51
C PHE A 84 20.47 12.30 3.55
N VAL A 85 21.53 12.07 4.34
CA VAL A 85 22.16 10.75 4.47
C VAL A 85 21.20 9.70 5.02
N ILE A 86 20.37 10.07 6.01
CA ILE A 86 19.34 9.18 6.56
C ILE A 86 18.34 8.78 5.47
N ARG A 87 17.81 9.73 4.69
CA ARG A 87 16.85 9.46 3.61
C ARG A 87 17.42 8.51 2.55
N ILE A 88 18.63 8.78 2.08
CA ILE A 88 19.29 7.93 1.08
C ILE A 88 19.57 6.52 1.64
N THR A 89 20.00 6.43 2.89
CA THR A 89 20.23 5.15 3.56
C THR A 89 18.93 4.36 3.66
N LEU A 90 17.81 5.00 4.05
CA LEU A 90 16.50 4.34 4.12
C LEU A 90 16.02 3.86 2.75
N LEU A 91 16.23 4.64 1.68
CA LEU A 91 15.92 4.22 0.30
C LEU A 91 16.69 2.95 -0.09
N VAL A 92 18.01 2.95 0.14
CA VAL A 92 18.88 1.81 -0.18
C VAL A 92 18.47 0.58 0.63
N LEU A 93 18.21 0.75 1.93
CA LEU A 93 17.77 -0.35 2.78
C LEU A 93 16.42 -0.92 2.35
N PHE A 94 15.43 -0.07 2.06
CA PHE A 94 14.14 -0.49 1.51
C PHE A 94 14.34 -1.33 0.24
N PHE A 95 15.22 -0.87 -0.65
CA PHE A 95 15.52 -1.57 -1.89
C PHE A 95 16.13 -2.95 -1.65
N ILE A 96 17.17 -3.02 -0.80
CA ILE A 96 17.83 -4.28 -0.45
C ILE A 96 16.81 -5.28 0.11
N ASN A 97 15.90 -4.81 0.97
CA ASN A 97 14.87 -5.67 1.57
C ASN A 97 13.90 -6.21 0.52
N VAL A 98 13.34 -5.37 -0.33
CA VAL A 98 12.27 -5.77 -1.28
C VAL A 98 12.83 -6.53 -2.47
N PHE A 99 13.87 -5.99 -3.11
CA PHE A 99 14.28 -6.42 -4.45
C PHE A 99 15.48 -7.37 -4.44
N ILE A 100 16.24 -7.44 -3.34
CA ILE A 100 17.37 -8.36 -3.21
C ILE A 100 17.02 -9.51 -2.26
N TYR A 101 16.70 -9.20 -1.01
CA TYR A 101 16.54 -10.24 0.01
C TYR A 101 15.18 -10.94 -0.10
N ALA A 102 14.06 -10.20 -0.01
CA ALA A 102 12.74 -10.80 0.00
C ALA A 102 12.44 -11.58 -1.30
N PHE A 103 12.95 -11.11 -2.43
CA PHE A 103 12.84 -11.81 -3.72
C PHE A 103 13.41 -13.23 -3.69
N ASN A 104 14.56 -13.42 -3.04
CA ASN A 104 15.28 -14.69 -3.07
C ASN A 104 14.85 -15.65 -1.96
N VAL A 105 14.32 -15.11 -0.85
CA VAL A 105 14.13 -15.87 0.39
C VAL A 105 12.67 -16.17 0.71
N VAL A 106 11.74 -15.30 0.30
CA VAL A 106 10.33 -15.44 0.68
C VAL A 106 9.65 -16.52 -0.14
N ASP A 107 9.13 -17.53 0.57
CA ASP A 107 8.21 -18.51 0.01
C ASP A 107 6.83 -17.88 -0.19
N PHE A 108 6.41 -17.78 -1.45
CA PHE A 108 5.14 -17.18 -1.85
C PHE A 108 3.93 -17.88 -1.21
N GLU A 109 3.93 -19.21 -1.13
CA GLU A 109 2.78 -19.95 -0.62
C GLU A 109 2.66 -19.78 0.90
N TYR A 110 3.79 -19.85 1.60
CA TYR A 110 3.85 -19.62 3.03
C TYR A 110 3.35 -18.21 3.39
N ILE A 111 3.91 -17.18 2.76
CA ILE A 111 3.55 -15.80 3.05
C ILE A 111 2.10 -15.50 2.67
N TYR A 112 1.58 -16.08 1.58
CA TYR A 112 0.17 -15.97 1.20
C TYR A 112 -0.74 -16.58 2.27
N LYS A 113 -0.46 -17.81 2.72
CA LYS A 113 -1.26 -18.48 3.76
C LYS A 113 -1.30 -17.66 5.05
N LEU A 114 -0.14 -17.17 5.49
CA LEU A 114 -0.04 -16.33 6.68
C LEU A 114 -0.83 -15.02 6.52
N TYR A 115 -0.59 -14.29 5.42
CA TYR A 115 -1.25 -13.01 5.13
C TYR A 115 -2.76 -13.15 4.99
N ARG A 116 -3.24 -14.21 4.33
CA ARG A 116 -4.66 -14.56 4.25
C ARG A 116 -5.29 -14.72 5.63
N ASN A 117 -4.66 -15.51 6.50
CA ASN A 117 -5.21 -15.79 7.83
C ASN A 117 -5.25 -14.52 8.69
N ILE A 118 -4.21 -13.68 8.61
CA ILE A 118 -4.18 -12.38 9.31
C ILE A 118 -5.27 -11.45 8.76
N CYS A 119 -5.40 -11.30 7.44
CA CYS A 119 -6.46 -10.48 6.84
C CYS A 119 -7.87 -10.94 7.24
N LEU A 120 -8.10 -12.26 7.31
CA LEU A 120 -9.38 -12.82 7.78
C LEU A 120 -9.63 -12.51 9.26
N ALA A 121 -8.60 -12.61 10.12
CA ALA A 121 -8.71 -12.25 11.53
C ALA A 121 -9.02 -10.74 11.70
N LEU A 122 -8.31 -9.87 10.99
CA LEU A 122 -8.58 -8.42 11.01
C LEU A 122 -9.98 -8.09 10.46
N THR A 123 -10.45 -8.86 9.48
CA THR A 123 -11.80 -8.74 8.92
C THR A 123 -12.88 -9.17 9.92
N ALA A 124 -12.67 -10.26 10.66
CA ALA A 124 -13.59 -10.68 11.71
C ALA A 124 -13.67 -9.62 12.82
N LEU A 125 -12.52 -9.09 13.25
CA LEU A 125 -12.44 -8.05 14.27
C LEU A 125 -13.13 -6.75 13.84
N ILE A 126 -12.96 -6.29 12.59
CA ILE A 126 -13.62 -5.06 12.13
C ILE A 126 -15.13 -5.22 12.02
N ILE A 127 -15.61 -6.38 11.57
CA ILE A 127 -17.04 -6.68 11.52
C ILE A 127 -17.61 -6.71 12.95
N PHE A 128 -16.87 -7.28 13.89
CA PHE A 128 -17.24 -7.27 15.30
C PHE A 128 -17.29 -5.84 15.88
N GLN A 129 -16.30 -4.99 15.62
CA GLN A 129 -16.33 -3.57 16.03
C GLN A 129 -17.55 -2.85 15.45
N TYR A 130 -17.83 -3.08 14.16
CA TYR A 130 -18.99 -2.49 13.49
C TYR A 130 -20.30 -2.96 14.15
N PHE A 131 -20.45 -4.25 14.41
CA PHE A 131 -21.64 -4.78 15.09
C PHE A 131 -21.82 -4.20 16.50
N LEU A 132 -20.75 -4.12 17.29
CA LEU A 132 -20.78 -3.50 18.61
C LEU A 132 -21.22 -2.03 18.55
N SER A 133 -20.83 -1.31 17.49
CA SER A 133 -21.30 0.07 17.30
C SER A 133 -22.80 0.17 17.03
N LEU A 134 -23.39 -0.80 16.31
CA LEU A 134 -24.82 -0.80 16.01
C LEU A 134 -25.68 -0.99 17.27
N ILE A 135 -25.15 -1.68 18.28
CA ILE A 135 -25.81 -1.87 19.58
C ILE A 135 -25.45 -0.79 20.61
N GLY A 136 -24.76 0.29 20.20
CA GLY A 136 -24.42 1.41 21.08
C GLY A 136 -23.15 1.23 21.92
N HIS A 137 -22.31 0.22 21.61
CA HIS A 137 -21.06 -0.05 22.32
C HIS A 137 -19.84 0.03 21.39
N PRO A 138 -19.56 1.19 20.75
CA PRO A 138 -18.41 1.31 19.86
C PRO A 138 -17.10 1.08 20.63
N VAL A 139 -16.24 0.21 20.10
CA VAL A 139 -14.93 -0.12 20.70
C VAL A 139 -13.79 0.11 19.73
N SER A 140 -12.65 0.56 20.27
CA SER A 140 -11.40 0.69 19.53
C SER A 140 -10.40 -0.38 19.94
N PHE A 141 -9.80 -1.05 18.96
CA PHE A 141 -8.71 -2.02 19.14
C PHE A 141 -7.32 -1.43 18.89
N ILE A 142 -7.21 -0.11 18.69
CA ILE A 142 -5.92 0.58 18.67
C ILE A 142 -5.33 0.50 20.08
N PHE A 143 -4.05 0.13 20.17
CA PHE A 143 -3.35 0.02 21.46
C PHE A 143 -3.34 1.36 22.19
N PRO A 144 -3.78 1.41 23.47
CA PRO A 144 -3.77 2.64 24.27
C PRO A 144 -2.34 3.07 24.62
N ASP A 145 -2.17 4.36 24.93
CA ASP A 145 -0.98 4.93 25.58
C ASP A 145 0.35 4.74 24.83
N LEU A 146 0.30 4.40 23.54
CA LEU A 146 1.45 4.39 22.66
C LEU A 146 1.56 5.71 21.88
N SER A 147 2.79 6.05 21.49
CA SER A 147 3.05 7.11 20.51
C SER A 147 2.85 6.58 19.09
N VAL A 148 2.39 7.43 18.18
CA VAL A 148 2.29 7.08 16.76
C VAL A 148 3.64 7.26 16.06
N THR A 149 3.84 6.52 14.97
CA THR A 149 5.05 6.64 14.14
C THR A 149 4.95 7.77 13.12
N THR A 150 3.72 8.17 12.74
CA THR A 150 3.50 9.36 11.92
C THR A 150 4.07 10.55 12.68
N GLY A 151 4.75 11.49 12.02
CA GLY A 151 5.41 12.63 12.69
C GLY A 151 4.47 13.52 13.54
N ASP A 152 3.17 13.21 13.54
CA ASP A 152 2.16 13.74 14.42
C ASP A 152 2.51 13.44 15.88
N LYS A 153 2.55 14.49 16.71
CA LYS A 153 2.74 14.36 18.16
C LYS A 153 1.47 13.89 18.88
N LEU A 154 0.47 13.39 18.14
CA LEU A 154 -0.82 12.99 18.69
C LEU A 154 -0.71 11.59 19.34
N PRO A 155 -1.16 11.41 20.59
CA PRO A 155 -1.17 10.10 21.21
C PRO A 155 -2.21 9.19 20.56
N THR A 156 -2.00 7.87 20.60
CA THR A 156 -2.95 6.86 20.09
C THR A 156 -4.37 7.00 20.66
N ASN A 157 -4.52 7.51 21.89
CA ASN A 157 -5.83 7.79 22.50
C ASN A 157 -6.67 8.80 21.69
N PHE A 158 -6.03 9.75 21.00
CA PHE A 158 -6.73 10.66 20.09
C PHE A 158 -7.43 9.89 18.95
N TYR A 159 -6.69 8.99 18.29
CA TYR A 159 -7.21 8.16 17.21
C TYR A 159 -8.29 7.18 17.69
N ARG A 160 -8.16 6.64 18.91
CA ARG A 160 -9.18 5.79 19.54
C ARG A 160 -10.51 6.52 19.70
N ILE A 161 -10.47 7.72 20.29
CA ILE A 161 -11.66 8.57 20.48
C ILE A 161 -12.26 8.96 19.13
N GLN A 162 -11.41 9.36 18.18
CA GLN A 162 -11.86 9.73 16.84
C GLN A 162 -12.55 8.56 16.12
N GLN A 163 -11.98 7.35 16.21
CA GLN A 163 -12.55 6.14 15.62
C GLN A 163 -13.95 5.84 16.18
N VAL A 164 -14.09 5.88 17.51
CA VAL A 164 -15.36 5.63 18.21
C VAL A 164 -16.40 6.69 17.83
N ASN A 165 -16.04 7.97 17.89
CA ASN A 165 -16.96 9.07 17.65
C ASN A 165 -17.39 9.22 16.18
N SER A 166 -16.52 8.86 15.25
CA SER A 166 -16.81 9.01 13.82
C SER A 166 -17.49 7.80 13.19
N GLY A 167 -17.59 6.67 13.90
CA GLY A 167 -18.06 5.40 13.34
C GLY A 167 -17.15 4.85 12.24
N ARG A 168 -15.89 5.29 12.20
CA ARG A 168 -14.91 4.90 11.18
C ARG A 168 -13.95 3.89 11.75
N PHE A 169 -14.40 2.63 11.80
CA PHE A 169 -13.66 1.58 12.46
C PHE A 169 -12.41 1.13 11.68
N SER A 170 -11.39 0.79 12.45
CA SER A 170 -10.20 0.04 12.06
C SER A 170 -9.76 -0.77 13.29
N THR A 171 -9.09 -1.89 13.04
CA THR A 171 -8.62 -2.80 14.09
C THR A 171 -7.38 -2.22 14.76
N PHE A 172 -6.19 -2.70 14.38
CA PHE A 172 -4.91 -2.23 14.91
C PHE A 172 -4.29 -1.10 14.06
N PHE A 173 -5.03 -0.54 13.11
CA PHE A 173 -4.54 0.55 12.25
C PHE A 173 -5.07 1.90 12.75
N LEU A 174 -4.23 2.95 12.67
CA LEU A 174 -4.62 4.31 13.07
C LEU A 174 -5.76 4.87 12.21
N GLU A 175 -5.80 4.48 10.93
CA GLU A 175 -6.84 4.91 10.00
C GLU A 175 -7.49 3.70 9.30
N PRO A 176 -8.80 3.79 8.99
CA PRO A 176 -9.49 2.80 8.15
C PRO A 176 -8.87 2.66 6.76
N ALA A 177 -8.26 3.73 6.23
CA ALA A 177 -7.55 3.70 4.96
C ALA A 177 -6.33 2.76 5.00
N HIS A 178 -5.56 2.77 6.08
CA HIS A 178 -4.39 1.89 6.24
C HIS A 178 -4.82 0.41 6.32
N GLN A 179 -5.90 0.11 7.02
CA GLN A 179 -6.45 -1.25 7.03
C GLN A 179 -6.93 -1.68 5.63
N ALA A 180 -7.60 -0.79 4.92
CA ALA A 180 -8.04 -1.07 3.55
C ALA A 180 -6.85 -1.33 2.62
N GLN A 181 -5.79 -0.52 2.71
CA GLN A 181 -4.55 -0.71 1.97
C GLN A 181 -3.92 -2.08 2.22
N TYR A 182 -3.95 -2.52 3.49
CA TYR A 182 -3.43 -3.82 3.89
C TYR A 182 -4.30 -4.99 3.44
N ILE A 183 -5.62 -4.88 3.40
CA ILE A 183 -6.51 -6.02 3.03
C ILE A 183 -6.67 -6.18 1.52
N LEU A 184 -6.58 -5.09 0.76
CA LEU A 184 -6.93 -5.05 -0.65
C LEU A 184 -6.13 -6.03 -1.54
N PRO A 185 -4.79 -6.17 -1.41
CA PRO A 185 -4.03 -7.18 -2.17
C PRO A 185 -4.44 -8.61 -1.83
N CYS A 186 -4.82 -8.90 -0.57
CA CYS A 186 -5.30 -10.20 -0.15
C CYS A 186 -6.63 -10.57 -0.82
N LEU A 187 -7.54 -9.61 -0.98
CA LEU A 187 -8.78 -9.80 -1.75
C LEU A 187 -8.49 -10.22 -3.20
N GLY A 188 -7.56 -9.52 -3.86
CA GLY A 188 -7.14 -9.87 -5.22
C GLY A 188 -6.56 -11.29 -5.32
N LEU A 189 -5.68 -11.65 -4.38
CA LEU A 189 -5.11 -12.99 -4.28
C LEU A 189 -6.19 -14.07 -4.08
N LEU A 190 -7.12 -13.89 -3.13
CA LEU A 190 -8.19 -14.86 -2.88
C LEU A 190 -9.06 -15.10 -4.12
N LEU A 191 -9.34 -14.07 -4.90
CA LEU A 191 -10.17 -14.19 -6.11
C LEU A 191 -9.42 -14.88 -7.26
N VAL A 192 -8.14 -14.57 -7.46
CA VAL A 192 -7.41 -14.94 -8.68
C VAL A 192 -6.43 -16.10 -8.50
N TYR A 193 -5.73 -16.20 -7.37
CA TYR A 193 -4.70 -17.20 -7.13
C TYR A 193 -5.31 -18.57 -6.77
N ASP A 194 -5.18 -19.54 -7.68
CA ASP A 194 -5.66 -20.91 -7.50
C ASP A 194 -4.75 -21.71 -6.55
N ALA A 195 -4.83 -21.43 -5.25
CA ALA A 195 -4.13 -22.15 -4.19
C ALA A 195 -4.69 -23.58 -3.99
N GLU A 196 -3.81 -24.56 -3.82
CA GLU A 196 -4.19 -25.97 -3.66
C GLU A 196 -4.83 -26.29 -2.30
N ASP A 197 -4.54 -25.49 -1.28
CA ASP A 197 -4.97 -25.74 0.11
C ASP A 197 -6.43 -25.37 0.39
N ILE A 198 -7.12 -24.68 -0.53
CA ILE A 198 -8.50 -24.21 -0.31
C ILE A 198 -9.35 -24.38 -1.57
N SER A 199 -10.55 -24.96 -1.40
CA SER A 199 -11.55 -25.05 -2.45
C SER A 199 -12.00 -23.67 -2.97
N TYR A 200 -12.41 -23.63 -4.23
CA TYR A 200 -12.90 -22.40 -4.87
C TYR A 200 -14.05 -21.73 -4.11
N SER A 201 -15.03 -22.50 -3.61
CA SER A 201 -16.17 -21.97 -2.85
C SER A 201 -15.74 -21.32 -1.53
N LYS A 202 -14.80 -21.94 -0.81
CA LYS A 202 -14.27 -21.39 0.44
C LYS A 202 -13.43 -20.13 0.20
N ARG A 203 -12.66 -20.08 -0.89
CA ARG A 203 -11.97 -18.85 -1.31
C ARG A 203 -12.94 -17.71 -1.61
N LEU A 204 -14.03 -18.02 -2.32
CA LEU A 204 -15.06 -17.03 -2.64
C LEU A 204 -15.76 -16.50 -1.38
N LEU A 205 -16.08 -17.39 -0.42
CA LEU A 205 -16.60 -17.00 0.89
C LEU A 205 -15.64 -16.06 1.63
N PHE A 206 -14.34 -16.37 1.64
CA PHE A 206 -13.32 -15.51 2.23
C PHE A 206 -13.21 -14.15 1.53
N ALA A 207 -13.28 -14.12 0.19
CA ALA A 207 -13.28 -12.87 -0.56
C ALA A 207 -14.50 -11.99 -0.26
N ILE A 208 -15.69 -12.60 -0.09
CA ILE A 208 -16.91 -11.89 0.34
C ILE A 208 -16.72 -11.34 1.75
N ALA A 209 -16.20 -12.14 2.68
CA ALA A 209 -15.92 -11.68 4.04
C ALA A 209 -14.97 -10.48 4.04
N LEU A 210 -13.84 -10.54 3.32
CA LEU A 210 -12.92 -9.40 3.18
C LEU A 210 -13.63 -8.18 2.58
N SER A 211 -14.51 -8.36 1.59
CA SER A 211 -15.26 -7.26 0.98
C SER A 211 -16.21 -6.60 1.98
N ILE A 212 -16.91 -7.38 2.79
CA ILE A 212 -17.75 -6.87 3.90
C ILE A 212 -16.88 -6.10 4.90
N GLY A 213 -15.72 -6.65 5.28
CA GLY A 213 -14.77 -5.97 6.15
C GLY A 213 -14.30 -4.63 5.58
N LEU A 214 -13.98 -4.58 4.29
CA LEU A 214 -13.59 -3.34 3.60
C LEU A 214 -14.71 -2.31 3.61
N VAL A 215 -15.97 -2.71 3.42
CA VAL A 215 -17.11 -1.78 3.53
C VAL A 215 -17.31 -1.32 4.98
N ALA A 216 -17.16 -2.21 5.96
CA ALA A 216 -17.25 -1.89 7.38
C ALA A 216 -16.20 -0.87 7.86
N THR A 217 -15.06 -0.76 7.16
CA THR A 217 -14.08 0.33 7.42
C THR A 217 -14.62 1.72 7.06
N THR A 218 -15.67 1.82 6.24
CA THR A 218 -16.19 3.07 5.64
C THR A 218 -15.14 3.86 4.83
N SER A 219 -14.02 3.23 4.48
CA SER A 219 -12.95 3.82 3.67
C SER A 219 -13.33 3.80 2.19
N MET A 220 -13.26 4.96 1.51
CA MET A 220 -13.58 5.02 0.08
C MET A 220 -12.53 4.29 -0.76
N GLN A 221 -11.27 4.33 -0.31
CA GLN A 221 -10.17 3.57 -0.90
C GLN A 221 -10.46 2.06 -0.84
N GLY A 222 -10.97 1.56 0.29
CA GLY A 222 -11.34 0.15 0.45
C GLY A 222 -12.51 -0.26 -0.44
N ILE A 223 -13.57 0.55 -0.46
CA ILE A 223 -14.79 0.26 -1.24
C ILE A 223 -14.51 0.31 -2.74
N LEU A 224 -13.92 1.41 -3.24
CA LEU A 224 -13.58 1.55 -4.66
C LEU A 224 -12.53 0.52 -5.08
N GLY A 225 -11.52 0.28 -4.25
CA GLY A 225 -10.51 -0.73 -4.52
C GLY A 225 -11.12 -2.12 -4.66
N ALA A 226 -12.02 -2.50 -3.75
CA ALA A 226 -12.73 -3.77 -3.83
C ALA A 226 -13.55 -3.88 -5.11
N LEU A 227 -14.29 -2.84 -5.49
CA LEU A 227 -15.06 -2.80 -6.74
C LEU A 227 -14.17 -3.00 -7.97
N ILE A 228 -13.02 -2.32 -8.04
CA ILE A 228 -12.07 -2.46 -9.15
C ILE A 228 -11.51 -3.89 -9.21
N ILE A 229 -11.15 -4.48 -8.06
CA ILE A 229 -10.64 -5.86 -8.00
C ILE A 229 -11.71 -6.88 -8.42
N TRP A 230 -12.96 -6.72 -7.95
CA TRP A 230 -14.07 -7.56 -8.39
C TRP A 230 -14.36 -7.40 -9.89
N GLY A 231 -14.28 -6.17 -10.43
CA GLY A 231 -14.39 -5.89 -11.85
C GLY A 231 -13.29 -6.57 -12.67
N TYR A 232 -12.04 -6.50 -12.21
CA TYR A 232 -10.92 -7.23 -12.81
C TYR A 232 -11.17 -8.75 -12.77
N TYR A 233 -11.60 -9.28 -11.63
CA TYR A 233 -11.92 -10.70 -11.49
C TYR A 233 -13.02 -11.15 -12.45
N ALA A 234 -14.13 -10.41 -12.53
CA ALA A 234 -15.23 -10.64 -13.46
C ALA A 234 -14.73 -10.68 -14.90
N PHE A 235 -13.91 -9.69 -15.29
CA PHE A 235 -13.26 -9.66 -16.61
C PHE A 235 -12.41 -10.92 -16.88
N THR A 236 -11.62 -11.37 -15.90
CA THR A 236 -10.81 -12.59 -16.07
C THR A 236 -11.63 -13.87 -16.20
N ILE A 237 -12.80 -13.97 -15.54
CA ILE A 237 -13.72 -15.11 -15.68
C ILE A 237 -14.38 -15.08 -17.06
N LEU A 238 -14.89 -13.93 -17.48
CA LEU A 238 -15.56 -13.75 -18.77
C LEU A 238 -14.62 -14.12 -19.93
N LYS A 239 -13.37 -13.67 -19.87
CA LYS A 239 -12.34 -14.04 -20.85
C LYS A 239 -12.01 -15.54 -20.84
N GLY A 240 -12.01 -16.17 -19.66
CA GLY A 240 -11.69 -17.59 -19.50
C GLY A 240 -12.85 -18.55 -19.82
N ARG A 241 -14.08 -18.05 -19.99
CA ARG A 241 -15.30 -18.85 -20.30
C ARG A 241 -15.57 -20.04 -19.35
N ASN A 242 -15.11 -19.97 -18.09
CA ASN A 242 -15.37 -21.02 -17.11
C ASN A 242 -16.81 -20.94 -16.59
N LYS A 243 -17.69 -21.82 -17.10
CA LYS A 243 -19.14 -21.85 -16.80
C LYS A 243 -19.45 -21.86 -15.30
N LYS A 244 -18.73 -22.65 -14.49
CA LYS A 244 -18.96 -22.74 -13.05
C LYS A 244 -18.63 -21.42 -12.35
N LYS A 245 -17.45 -20.84 -12.61
CA LYS A 245 -17.06 -19.53 -12.03
C LYS A 245 -18.02 -18.42 -12.45
N LEU A 246 -18.53 -18.47 -13.69
CA LEU A 246 -19.50 -17.52 -14.20
C LEU A 246 -20.87 -17.61 -13.51
N GLN A 247 -21.36 -18.82 -13.23
CA GLN A 247 -22.60 -19.02 -12.45
C GLN A 247 -22.50 -18.39 -11.05
N TYR A 248 -21.40 -18.63 -10.34
CA TYR A 248 -21.17 -18.00 -9.02
C TYR A 248 -21.13 -16.47 -9.12
N LEU A 249 -20.46 -15.92 -10.13
CA LEU A 249 -20.42 -14.48 -10.35
C LEU A 249 -21.83 -13.88 -10.54
N PHE A 250 -22.66 -14.49 -11.40
CA PHE A 250 -24.03 -14.03 -11.63
C PHE A 250 -24.92 -14.15 -10.39
N LEU A 251 -24.72 -15.17 -9.56
CA LEU A 251 -25.43 -15.30 -8.29
C LEU A 251 -25.02 -14.22 -7.28
N LEU A 252 -23.74 -13.82 -7.28
CA LEU A 252 -23.23 -12.84 -6.32
C LEU A 252 -23.63 -11.40 -6.65
N ILE A 253 -23.83 -11.04 -7.92
CA ILE A 253 -24.21 -9.68 -8.33
C ILE A 253 -25.48 -9.18 -7.62
N PRO A 254 -26.64 -9.87 -7.65
CA PRO A 254 -27.84 -9.40 -6.98
C PRO A 254 -27.68 -9.35 -5.46
N ILE A 255 -26.98 -10.32 -4.86
CA ILE A 255 -26.68 -10.33 -3.41
C ILE A 255 -25.85 -9.10 -3.04
N PHE A 256 -24.85 -8.76 -3.86
CA PHE A 256 -24.00 -7.60 -3.65
C PHE A 256 -24.79 -6.29 -3.79
N ILE A 257 -25.65 -6.16 -4.81
CA ILE A 257 -26.50 -4.97 -5.00
C ILE A 257 -27.43 -4.76 -3.80
N VAL A 258 -28.13 -5.82 -3.38
CA VAL A 258 -29.02 -5.75 -2.21
C VAL A 258 -28.23 -5.43 -0.94
N GLY A 259 -27.09 -6.08 -0.73
CA GLY A 259 -26.23 -5.81 0.41
C GLY A 259 -25.73 -4.37 0.47
N MET A 260 -25.24 -3.83 -0.65
CA MET A 260 -24.80 -2.44 -0.75
C MET A 260 -25.96 -1.46 -0.54
N TYR A 261 -27.16 -1.76 -1.06
CA TYR A 261 -28.34 -0.96 -0.80
C TYR A 261 -28.71 -0.93 0.69
N CYS A 262 -28.75 -2.10 1.35
CA CYS A 262 -29.02 -2.20 2.79
C CYS A 262 -27.98 -1.45 3.62
N LEU A 263 -26.69 -1.51 3.24
CA LEU A 263 -25.63 -0.75 3.90
C LEU A 263 -25.78 0.76 3.67
N TYR A 264 -26.14 1.18 2.46
CA TYR A 264 -26.39 2.59 2.15
C TYR A 264 -27.59 3.17 2.93
N GLN A 265 -28.55 2.35 3.34
CA GLN A 265 -29.64 2.81 4.21
C GLN A 265 -29.20 3.17 5.63
N GLN A 266 -28.01 2.75 6.06
CA GLN A 266 -27.48 3.10 7.38
C GLN A 266 -27.10 4.59 7.42
N PRO A 267 -27.64 5.40 8.37
CA PRO A 267 -27.39 6.85 8.41
C PRO A 267 -25.91 7.22 8.42
N ILE A 268 -25.10 6.49 9.19
CA ILE A 268 -23.65 6.72 9.32
C ILE A 268 -22.96 6.53 7.96
N ILE A 269 -23.25 5.44 7.26
CA ILE A 269 -22.66 5.14 5.94
C ILE A 269 -23.11 6.19 4.93
N ARG A 270 -24.41 6.50 4.90
CA ARG A 270 -25.00 7.48 3.99
C ARG A 270 -24.36 8.85 4.16
N GLU A 271 -24.22 9.32 5.39
CA GLU A 271 -23.61 10.61 5.71
C GLU A 271 -22.14 10.65 5.27
N GLN A 272 -21.36 9.62 5.58
CA GLN A 272 -19.95 9.54 5.15
C GLN A 272 -19.81 9.51 3.62
N PHE A 273 -20.73 8.82 2.94
CA PHE A 273 -20.74 8.75 1.48
C PHE A 273 -21.13 10.10 0.86
N GLN A 274 -22.17 10.74 1.38
CA GLN A 274 -22.62 12.07 0.95
C GLN A 274 -21.53 13.13 1.18
N LYS A 275 -20.89 13.16 2.36
CA LYS A 275 -19.77 14.07 2.64
C LYS A 275 -18.65 13.93 1.61
N LYS A 276 -18.30 12.69 1.22
CA LYS A 276 -17.26 12.42 0.22
C LYS A 276 -17.67 12.79 -1.20
N ILE A 277 -18.91 12.53 -1.59
CA ILE A 277 -19.42 12.95 -2.90
C ILE A 277 -19.45 14.47 -2.97
N MET A 278 -20.02 15.13 -1.96
CA MET A 278 -20.09 16.59 -1.92
C MET A 278 -18.70 17.20 -1.96
N SER A 279 -17.71 16.61 -1.28
CA SER A 279 -16.34 17.09 -1.38
C SER A 279 -15.66 16.91 -2.73
N LEU A 280 -16.12 15.97 -3.54
CA LEU A 280 -15.63 15.79 -4.92
C LEU A 280 -16.32 16.76 -5.88
N LEU A 281 -17.59 17.08 -5.62
CA LEU A 281 -18.40 17.97 -6.46
C LEU A 281 -18.15 19.46 -6.17
N ASP A 282 -17.87 19.82 -4.92
CA ASP A 282 -17.58 21.19 -4.52
C ASP A 282 -16.12 21.54 -4.83
N LEU A 283 -15.87 21.92 -6.09
CA LEU A 283 -14.55 22.34 -6.56
C LEU A 283 -14.06 23.64 -5.91
N ASN A 284 -14.95 24.43 -5.31
CA ASN A 284 -14.64 25.74 -4.72
C ASN A 284 -14.35 25.67 -3.21
N THR A 285 -14.94 24.71 -2.47
CA THR A 285 -14.60 24.44 -1.05
C THR A 285 -13.76 23.16 -0.86
N GLY A 286 -13.45 22.44 -1.95
CA GLY A 286 -12.76 21.14 -1.99
C GLY A 286 -11.38 21.06 -1.34
N PHE A 287 -10.79 22.20 -0.95
CA PHE A 287 -9.56 22.29 -0.16
C PHE A 287 -9.63 21.55 1.18
N ASN A 288 -10.81 21.16 1.67
CA ASN A 288 -10.95 20.54 2.99
C ASN A 288 -11.01 19.01 3.02
N THR A 289 -10.86 18.30 1.89
CA THR A 289 -10.88 16.82 1.93
C THR A 289 -9.57 16.16 1.58
N SER A 290 -9.19 15.21 2.42
CA SER A 290 -7.92 14.48 2.31
C SER A 290 -7.74 13.78 0.96
N MET A 291 -8.81 13.26 0.35
CA MET A 291 -8.73 12.62 -0.96
C MET A 291 -8.47 13.63 -2.09
N TYR A 292 -9.19 14.76 -2.09
CA TYR A 292 -8.98 15.82 -3.07
C TYR A 292 -7.56 16.39 -2.96
N LEU A 293 -7.13 16.70 -1.73
CA LEU A 293 -5.78 17.20 -1.43
C LEU A 293 -4.70 16.23 -1.96
N ARG A 294 -4.80 14.93 -1.62
CA ARG A 294 -3.79 13.93 -2.03
C ARG A 294 -3.69 13.77 -3.54
N VAL A 295 -4.82 13.71 -4.23
CA VAL A 295 -4.84 13.47 -5.68
C VAL A 295 -4.45 14.75 -6.41
N LYS A 296 -5.15 15.86 -6.16
CA LYS A 296 -4.99 17.07 -6.96
C LYS A 296 -3.66 17.78 -6.71
N ILE A 297 -3.27 17.97 -5.45
CA ILE A 297 -2.12 18.83 -5.14
C ILE A 297 -0.83 18.28 -5.72
N GLY A 298 -0.58 16.97 -5.56
CA GLY A 298 0.65 16.40 -6.11
C GLY A 298 0.72 16.52 -7.63
N TRP A 299 -0.41 16.44 -8.36
CA TRP A 299 -0.43 16.63 -9.80
C TRP A 299 -0.24 18.08 -10.21
N ASP A 300 -0.84 19.02 -9.48
CA ASP A 300 -0.66 20.45 -9.73
C ASP A 300 0.78 20.88 -9.43
N CYS A 301 1.36 20.42 -8.31
CA CYS A 301 2.77 20.64 -7.99
C CYS A 301 3.70 20.08 -9.08
N TYR A 302 3.44 18.87 -9.59
CA TYR A 302 4.20 18.30 -10.70
C TYR A 302 4.02 19.12 -11.99
N LYS A 303 2.80 19.60 -12.27
CA LYS A 303 2.50 20.45 -13.44
C LYS A 303 3.19 21.81 -13.37
N ASP A 304 3.33 22.39 -12.19
CA ASP A 304 3.93 23.71 -11.98
C ASP A 304 5.46 23.64 -11.85
N SER A 305 6.01 22.44 -11.62
CA SER A 305 7.44 22.19 -11.62
C SER A 305 8.08 22.53 -12.97
N ASN A 306 9.33 23.01 -12.94
CA ASN A 306 10.07 23.27 -14.17
C ASN A 306 10.30 21.95 -14.96
N TRP A 307 10.62 22.07 -16.25
CA TRP A 307 10.73 20.90 -17.12
C TRP A 307 11.85 19.92 -16.70
N ILE A 308 12.92 20.40 -16.06
CA ILE A 308 14.01 19.55 -15.56
C ILE A 308 13.50 18.65 -14.42
N TYR A 309 12.83 19.25 -13.43
CA TYR A 309 12.23 18.51 -12.31
C TYR A 309 11.06 17.63 -12.75
N LYS A 310 10.35 17.98 -13.84
CA LYS A 310 9.37 17.05 -14.43
C LYS A 310 10.03 15.79 -14.99
N LEU A 311 11.20 15.91 -15.61
CA LEU A 311 11.91 14.76 -16.19
C LEU A 311 12.61 13.91 -15.13
N PHE A 312 13.32 14.54 -14.20
CA PHE A 312 14.21 13.87 -13.25
C PHE A 312 13.71 13.84 -11.81
N GLY A 313 12.71 14.65 -11.46
CA GLY A 313 12.21 14.79 -10.10
C GLY A 313 13.12 15.65 -9.21
N CYS A 314 12.64 15.93 -8.01
CA CYS A 314 13.36 16.70 -6.98
C CYS A 314 14.20 15.82 -6.02
N GLY A 315 14.30 14.52 -6.28
CA GLY A 315 14.98 13.55 -5.42
C GLY A 315 14.07 12.93 -4.37
N TYR A 316 14.49 11.77 -3.87
CA TYR A 316 13.71 10.97 -2.94
C TYR A 316 13.48 11.69 -1.60
N SER A 317 12.22 11.72 -1.15
CA SER A 317 11.82 12.34 0.11
C SER A 317 12.16 13.85 0.21
N ASN A 318 12.45 14.51 -0.91
CA ASN A 318 12.77 15.94 -0.95
C ASN A 318 11.61 16.84 -1.41
N ALA A 319 10.48 16.25 -1.82
CA ALA A 319 9.33 16.98 -2.35
C ALA A 319 8.87 18.12 -1.43
N GLY A 320 8.71 17.87 -0.13
CA GLY A 320 8.28 18.91 0.82
C GLY A 320 9.21 20.12 0.86
N HIS A 321 10.53 19.91 0.96
CA HIS A 321 11.51 20.99 0.97
C HIS A 321 11.58 21.72 -0.37
N TYR A 322 11.57 20.98 -1.47
CA TYR A 322 11.60 21.53 -2.82
C TYR A 322 10.40 22.44 -3.09
N LEU A 323 9.20 21.96 -2.79
CA LEU A 323 7.96 22.71 -3.00
C LEU A 323 7.88 23.94 -2.08
N THR A 324 8.34 23.81 -0.83
CA THR A 324 8.45 24.94 0.12
C THR A 324 9.42 26.01 -0.43
N GLN A 325 10.62 25.62 -0.84
CA GLN A 325 11.64 26.57 -1.32
C GLN A 325 11.25 27.26 -2.63
N THR A 326 10.52 26.57 -3.50
CA THR A 326 10.11 27.10 -4.82
C THR A 326 8.80 27.88 -4.81
N GLY A 327 8.05 27.87 -3.70
CA GLY A 327 6.73 28.49 -3.66
C GLY A 327 5.62 27.70 -4.37
N ILE A 328 5.92 26.51 -4.90
CA ILE A 328 4.96 25.72 -5.68
C ILE A 328 3.90 25.11 -4.76
N GLY A 329 2.63 25.37 -5.06
CA GLY A 329 1.49 24.83 -4.33
C GLY A 329 1.14 25.59 -3.04
N TYR A 330 1.77 26.73 -2.75
CA TYR A 330 1.46 27.54 -1.56
C TYR A 330 0.00 28.00 -1.49
N HIS A 331 -0.64 28.21 -2.64
CA HIS A 331 -2.06 28.59 -2.70
C HIS A 331 -3.01 27.49 -2.20
N TYR A 332 -2.51 26.26 -2.00
CA TYR A 332 -3.30 25.17 -1.42
C TYR A 332 -3.27 25.13 0.11
N TYR A 333 -2.37 25.87 0.78
CA TYR A 333 -2.03 25.59 2.17
C TYR A 333 -2.01 26.80 3.09
N ALA A 334 -2.53 26.59 4.31
CA ALA A 334 -2.31 27.46 5.46
C ALA A 334 -1.07 27.05 6.29
N ASP A 335 -0.55 25.81 6.12
CA ASP A 335 0.63 25.27 6.81
C ASP A 335 1.55 24.52 5.82
N ALA A 336 2.84 24.86 5.82
CA ALA A 336 3.87 24.25 4.97
C ALA A 336 4.02 22.73 5.21
N ASN A 337 3.67 22.21 6.38
CA ASN A 337 3.74 20.78 6.68
C ASN A 337 2.76 19.94 5.84
N GLN A 338 1.73 20.55 5.26
CA GLN A 338 0.75 19.85 4.43
C GLN A 338 1.23 19.62 2.99
N ILE A 339 2.29 20.31 2.55
CA ILE A 339 2.86 20.23 1.19
C ILE A 339 3.31 18.80 0.81
N GLY A 340 3.65 17.97 1.81
CA GLY A 340 4.01 16.56 1.62
C GLY A 340 2.83 15.60 1.42
N TYR A 341 1.58 16.05 1.58
CA TYR A 341 0.40 15.18 1.62
C TYR A 341 -0.14 14.86 0.23
N MET A 342 0.60 14.05 -0.53
CA MET A 342 0.30 13.69 -1.91
C MET A 342 0.07 12.18 -2.08
N SER A 343 -0.71 11.79 -3.10
CA SER A 343 -0.83 10.38 -3.46
C SER A 343 0.53 9.80 -3.83
N GLY A 344 0.77 8.50 -3.58
CA GLY A 344 2.03 7.85 -3.94
C GLY A 344 2.35 7.95 -5.44
N ALA A 345 1.32 7.99 -6.30
CA ALA A 345 1.49 8.19 -7.74
C ALA A 345 2.04 9.60 -8.04
N SER A 346 1.40 10.66 -7.54
CA SER A 346 1.88 12.02 -7.76
C SER A 346 3.22 12.27 -7.06
N LYS A 347 3.44 11.70 -5.88
CA LYS A 347 4.75 11.68 -5.19
C LYS A 347 5.85 11.11 -6.04
N LEU A 348 5.58 9.98 -6.69
CA LEU A 348 6.53 9.34 -7.59
C LEU A 348 6.96 10.28 -8.73
N PHE A 349 6.02 11.01 -9.33
CA PHE A 349 6.33 11.98 -10.37
C PHE A 349 7.08 13.22 -9.84
N VAL A 350 6.71 13.74 -8.67
CA VAL A 350 7.40 14.90 -8.08
C VAL A 350 8.82 14.54 -7.62
N GLU A 351 9.01 13.39 -6.97
CA GLU A 351 10.30 13.00 -6.40
C GLU A 351 11.25 12.39 -7.44
N PHE A 352 10.76 11.59 -8.38
CA PHE A 352 11.61 10.86 -9.33
C PHE A 352 11.45 11.27 -10.80
N GLY A 353 10.49 12.15 -11.10
CA GLY A 353 10.22 12.60 -12.46
C GLY A 353 9.71 11.48 -13.38
N LEU A 354 9.44 11.86 -14.63
CA LEU A 354 8.98 10.92 -15.65
C LEU A 354 9.96 9.76 -15.86
N ILE A 355 11.27 10.02 -15.87
CA ILE A 355 12.29 8.98 -16.13
C ILE A 355 12.29 7.94 -15.01
N GLY A 356 12.34 8.38 -13.75
CA GLY A 356 12.33 7.46 -12.61
C GLY A 356 11.05 6.65 -12.54
N VAL A 357 9.89 7.28 -12.79
CA VAL A 357 8.60 6.59 -12.86
C VAL A 357 8.60 5.51 -13.95
N VAL A 358 9.07 5.84 -15.16
CA VAL A 358 9.16 4.87 -16.26
C VAL A 358 10.08 3.70 -15.88
N LEU A 359 11.25 3.95 -15.31
CA LEU A 359 12.18 2.89 -14.90
C LEU A 359 11.54 1.94 -13.87
N LEU A 360 10.89 2.49 -12.83
CA LEU A 360 10.22 1.72 -11.80
C LEU A 360 9.04 0.91 -12.37
N VAL A 361 8.12 1.58 -13.04
CA VAL A 361 6.87 0.98 -13.55
C VAL A 361 7.20 -0.04 -14.64
N PHE A 362 8.10 0.26 -15.56
CA PHE A 362 8.55 -0.69 -16.58
C PHE A 362 9.21 -1.93 -15.96
N GLY A 363 10.00 -1.76 -14.89
CA GLY A 363 10.60 -2.87 -14.15
C GLY A 363 9.56 -3.87 -13.62
N ILE A 364 8.41 -3.36 -13.17
CA ILE A 364 7.29 -4.17 -12.64
C ILE A 364 6.41 -4.72 -13.78
N ILE A 365 6.01 -3.86 -14.73
CA ILE A 365 5.20 -4.24 -15.90
C ILE A 365 5.90 -5.34 -16.71
N LYS A 366 7.23 -5.28 -16.85
CA LYS A 366 8.00 -6.33 -17.51
C LYS A 366 7.74 -7.70 -16.90
N GLN A 367 7.60 -7.82 -15.57
CA GLN A 367 7.24 -9.10 -14.95
C GLN A 367 5.81 -9.52 -15.31
N SER A 368 4.85 -8.59 -15.22
CA SER A 368 3.45 -8.82 -15.57
C SER A 368 3.27 -9.30 -17.02
N ILE A 369 3.92 -8.63 -17.98
CA ILE A 369 3.86 -8.97 -19.40
C ILE A 369 4.59 -10.28 -19.69
N LEU A 370 5.78 -10.49 -19.11
CA LEU A 370 6.61 -11.66 -19.36
C LEU A 370 5.90 -12.96 -18.96
N PHE A 371 5.25 -12.96 -17.80
CA PHE A 371 4.60 -14.17 -17.28
C PHE A 371 3.14 -14.33 -17.67
N LYS A 372 2.44 -13.23 -18.00
CA LYS A 372 0.98 -13.22 -18.23
C LYS A 372 0.17 -13.87 -17.09
N ASP A 373 0.75 -13.91 -15.88
CA ASP A 373 0.15 -14.54 -14.71
C ASP A 373 -0.88 -13.60 -14.08
N LYS A 374 -2.10 -14.10 -13.92
CA LYS A 374 -3.23 -13.30 -13.40
C LYS A 374 -3.00 -12.84 -11.95
N THR A 375 -2.25 -13.62 -11.17
CA THR A 375 -1.90 -13.31 -9.77
C THR A 375 -0.98 -12.09 -9.72
N ILE A 376 0.07 -12.06 -10.54
CA ILE A 376 0.96 -10.88 -10.65
C ILE A 376 0.14 -9.65 -11.05
N ASN A 377 -0.74 -9.80 -12.04
CA ASN A 377 -1.55 -8.70 -12.56
C ASN A 377 -2.51 -8.12 -11.52
N VAL A 378 -3.18 -8.96 -10.71
CA VAL A 378 -4.10 -8.46 -9.67
C VAL A 378 -3.37 -7.80 -8.52
N ILE A 379 -2.18 -8.29 -8.14
CA ILE A 379 -1.35 -7.64 -7.11
C ILE A 379 -0.84 -6.30 -7.64
N PHE A 380 -0.39 -6.25 -8.89
CA PHE A 380 0.05 -5.01 -9.53
C PHE A 380 -1.09 -3.98 -9.63
N LEU A 381 -2.28 -4.41 -10.03
CA LEU A 381 -3.48 -3.56 -10.02
C LEU A 381 -3.79 -3.06 -8.61
N SER A 382 -3.71 -3.92 -7.60
CA SER A 382 -3.89 -3.53 -6.20
C SER A 382 -2.89 -2.43 -5.83
N TRP A 383 -1.61 -2.64 -6.11
CA TRP A 383 -0.56 -1.65 -5.85
C TRP A 383 -0.80 -0.31 -6.56
N LEU A 384 -1.22 -0.32 -7.83
CA LEU A 384 -1.59 0.91 -8.55
C LEU A 384 -2.74 1.64 -7.86
N ILE A 385 -3.80 0.93 -7.46
CA ILE A 385 -4.91 1.54 -6.70
C ILE A 385 -4.36 2.24 -5.46
N LEU A 386 -3.47 1.59 -4.71
CA LEU A 386 -2.86 2.15 -3.50
C LEU A 386 -2.04 3.43 -3.81
N LEU A 387 -1.21 3.39 -4.85
CA LEU A 387 -0.43 4.56 -5.28
C LEU A 387 -1.31 5.77 -5.61
N PHE A 388 -2.41 5.57 -6.34
CA PHE A 388 -3.28 6.68 -6.74
C PHE A 388 -4.15 7.23 -5.60
N THR A 389 -4.31 6.49 -4.50
CA THR A 389 -5.27 6.83 -3.44
C THR A 389 -4.62 7.18 -2.09
N SER A 390 -3.35 6.84 -1.89
CA SER A 390 -2.64 7.05 -0.62
C SER A 390 -1.17 7.38 -0.81
N ASP A 391 -0.60 8.16 0.12
CA ASP A 391 0.86 8.35 0.23
C ASP A 391 1.50 7.06 0.75
N CYS A 392 1.89 6.17 -0.17
CA CYS A 392 2.24 4.80 0.20
C CYS A 392 3.43 4.23 -0.56
N PHE A 393 4.10 5.02 -1.41
CA PHE A 393 5.13 4.53 -2.33
C PHE A 393 6.33 3.90 -1.61
N ASP A 394 6.89 4.59 -0.62
CA ASP A 394 8.10 4.24 0.11
C ASP A 394 7.83 3.61 1.48
N GLY A 395 6.56 3.23 1.71
CA GLY A 395 6.10 2.65 2.97
C GLY A 395 5.90 1.14 2.93
N TRP A 396 5.52 0.59 4.08
CA TRP A 396 5.15 -0.82 4.25
C TRP A 396 4.02 -1.27 3.32
N VAL A 397 3.15 -0.34 2.90
CA VAL A 397 2.02 -0.58 2.00
C VAL A 397 2.48 -1.07 0.62
N THR A 398 3.60 -0.54 0.12
CA THR A 398 4.18 -0.94 -1.17
C THR A 398 5.07 -2.17 -1.04
N MET A 399 5.73 -2.34 0.10
CA MET A 399 6.65 -3.44 0.36
C MET A 399 6.02 -4.82 0.09
N LEU A 400 4.85 -5.08 0.68
CA LEU A 400 4.20 -6.39 0.62
C LEU A 400 3.72 -6.76 -0.79
N PRO A 401 2.96 -5.91 -1.53
CA PRO A 401 2.61 -6.17 -2.93
C PRO A 401 3.81 -6.42 -3.83
N LEU A 402 4.89 -5.63 -3.70
CA LEU A 402 6.09 -5.82 -4.49
C LEU A 402 6.76 -7.17 -4.19
N THR A 403 6.90 -7.54 -2.92
CA THR A 403 7.43 -8.87 -2.56
C THR A 403 6.59 -9.99 -3.15
N PHE A 404 5.25 -9.90 -3.13
CA PHE A 404 4.39 -10.89 -3.77
C PHE A 404 4.59 -10.99 -5.29
N ILE A 405 4.71 -9.86 -5.99
CA ILE A 405 4.98 -9.83 -7.44
C ILE A 405 6.30 -10.54 -7.74
N PHE A 406 7.37 -10.21 -7.01
CA PHE A 406 8.70 -10.74 -7.29
C PHE A 406 8.85 -12.20 -6.89
N SER A 407 8.40 -12.61 -5.70
CA SER A 407 8.42 -14.02 -5.28
C SER A 407 7.63 -14.92 -6.23
N ARG A 408 6.44 -14.49 -6.69
CA ARG A 408 5.67 -15.22 -7.70
C ARG A 408 6.41 -15.31 -9.04
N SER A 409 7.01 -14.20 -9.48
CA SER A 409 7.79 -14.17 -10.72
C SER A 409 8.98 -15.15 -10.68
N LEU A 410 9.64 -15.30 -9.53
CA LEU A 410 10.75 -16.24 -9.38
C LEU A 410 10.31 -17.69 -9.54
N ILE A 411 9.18 -18.07 -8.94
CA ILE A 411 8.60 -19.41 -9.07
C ILE A 411 8.33 -19.73 -10.54
N LEU A 412 7.72 -18.78 -11.27
CA LEU A 412 7.40 -18.94 -12.69
C LEU A 412 8.65 -19.03 -13.57
N ARG A 413 9.74 -18.33 -13.23
CA ARG A 413 11.02 -18.50 -13.94
C ARG A 413 11.57 -19.90 -13.72
N LYS A 414 11.60 -20.39 -12.48
CA LYS A 414 12.11 -21.73 -12.18
C LYS A 414 11.35 -22.80 -12.96
N SER A 415 10.03 -22.70 -13.07
CA SER A 415 9.21 -23.64 -13.85
C SER A 415 9.42 -23.60 -15.37
N ILE A 416 10.02 -22.54 -15.92
CA ILE A 416 10.34 -22.46 -17.36
C ILE A 416 11.67 -23.17 -17.68
N TYR A 417 12.58 -23.26 -16.70
CA TYR A 417 13.91 -23.85 -16.88
C TYR A 417 14.02 -25.30 -16.42
N THR A 418 13.02 -25.82 -15.71
CA THR A 418 12.84 -27.24 -15.37
C THR A 418 11.93 -27.89 -16.38
#